data_AF-A0A368ULT6-F1
#
_entry.id   AF-A0A368ULT6-F1
#
_cell.length_a   1.000
_cell.length_b   1.000
_cell.length_c   1.000
_cell.angle_alpha   90.00
_cell.angle_beta   90.00
_cell.angle_gamma   90.00
#
_symmetry.space_group_name_H-M   'P 1'
#
loop_
_entity.id
_entity.type
_entity.pdbx_description
1 polymer ?
#
loop_
_entity_poly.entity_id
_entity_poly.type
_entity_poly.pdbx_seq_one_letter_code
_entity_poly.pdbx_strand_id
1 'polypeptide(L)'
;MIIDCPDAALIGKNFEEVTRARGVHVVDLFLDLVVEFGRNIRWYTTVGNHRKQVLKRLVKDPRSLITFSDAGAHIRNMAFYNLPLRMLKLVHESINDGDPIMTTEQAVHRLTGDQADWFGVDAGKIREGDRADVVVIDPAGFNQDLEQVHWGEMENFDLQRLVNRNPGIVKTVLINGRLAVDDEEFSPSFGREMGYGQFIPAR
;
A
#
# COMPACT_ATOMS: atom_id res chain seq x y z
N MET A 1 -5.66 -0.39 -16.90
CA MET A 1 -5.49 -1.54 -17.82
C MET A 1 -6.47 -2.63 -17.43
N ILE A 2 -7.02 -3.36 -18.41
CA ILE A 2 -7.89 -4.52 -18.19
C ILE A 2 -7.02 -5.69 -17.72
N ILE A 3 -7.39 -6.29 -16.59
CA ILE A 3 -6.62 -7.35 -15.92
C ILE A 3 -7.33 -8.70 -15.97
N ASP A 4 -8.65 -8.70 -16.21
CA ASP A 4 -9.45 -9.91 -16.34
C ASP A 4 -10.70 -9.60 -17.17
N CYS A 5 -11.06 -10.49 -18.09
CA CYS A 5 -12.20 -10.33 -18.98
C CYS A 5 -12.53 -11.67 -19.67
N PRO A 6 -13.82 -12.01 -19.90
CA PRO A 6 -14.21 -13.17 -20.70
C PRO A 6 -13.63 -13.14 -22.12
N ASP A 7 -13.44 -11.95 -22.70
CA ASP A 7 -12.68 -11.77 -23.94
C ASP A 7 -11.19 -11.58 -23.61
N ALA A 8 -10.43 -12.67 -23.74
CA ALA A 8 -8.99 -12.68 -23.47
C ALA A 8 -8.19 -11.72 -24.37
N ALA A 9 -8.72 -11.30 -25.52
CA ALA A 9 -8.04 -10.35 -26.40
C ALA A 9 -8.00 -8.92 -25.84
N LEU A 10 -8.79 -8.64 -24.80
CA LEU A 10 -8.84 -7.34 -24.12
C LEU A 10 -7.85 -7.24 -22.94
N ILE A 11 -7.40 -8.38 -22.40
CA ILE A 11 -6.50 -8.41 -21.24
C ILE A 11 -5.16 -7.77 -21.63
N GLY A 12 -4.64 -6.90 -20.74
CA GLY A 12 -3.40 -6.15 -20.97
C GLY A 12 -3.57 -4.87 -21.78
N LYS A 13 -4.78 -4.55 -22.25
CA LYS A 13 -5.07 -3.29 -22.95
C LYS A 13 -5.74 -2.29 -22.01
N ASN A 14 -5.59 -0.99 -22.29
CA ASN A 14 -6.45 0.04 -21.74
C ASN A 14 -7.67 0.30 -22.67
N PHE A 15 -8.70 0.96 -22.16
CA PHE A 15 -9.93 1.19 -22.94
C PHE A 15 -9.70 2.04 -24.20
N GLU A 16 -8.71 2.94 -24.21
CA GLU A 16 -8.36 3.74 -25.39
C GLU A 16 -7.70 2.88 -26.49
N GLU A 17 -6.86 1.92 -26.12
CA GLU A 17 -6.25 0.99 -27.07
C GLU A 17 -7.31 0.09 -27.72
N VAL A 18 -8.32 -0.33 -26.95
CA VAL A 18 -9.43 -1.13 -27.47
C VAL A 18 -10.31 -0.30 -28.41
N THR A 19 -10.56 0.98 -28.13
CA THR A 19 -11.36 1.83 -29.03
C THR A 19 -10.69 2.10 -30.35
N ARG A 20 -9.36 2.26 -30.40
CA ARG A 20 -8.64 2.46 -31.67
C ARG A 20 -8.89 1.34 -32.69
N ALA A 21 -9.16 0.12 -32.22
CA ALA A 21 -9.50 -1.00 -33.09
C ALA A 21 -10.98 -1.01 -33.55
N ARG A 22 -11.87 -0.31 -32.82
CA ARG A 22 -13.33 -0.38 -33.01
C ARG A 22 -13.97 0.90 -33.55
N GLY A 23 -13.27 2.04 -33.52
CA GLY A 23 -13.77 3.31 -34.04
C GLY A 23 -14.90 3.96 -33.22
N VAL A 24 -15.07 3.57 -31.96
CA VAL A 24 -16.09 4.09 -31.03
C VAL A 24 -15.46 4.98 -29.96
N HIS A 25 -16.27 5.82 -29.31
CA HIS A 25 -15.79 6.66 -28.21
C HIS A 25 -15.44 5.81 -26.96
N VAL A 26 -14.42 6.22 -26.20
CA VAL A 26 -13.89 5.43 -25.07
C VAL A 26 -14.89 5.20 -23.95
N VAL A 27 -15.78 6.17 -23.70
CA VAL A 27 -16.84 6.05 -22.70
C VAL A 27 -17.90 5.06 -23.16
N ASP A 28 -18.28 5.09 -24.44
CA ASP A 28 -19.29 4.18 -24.99
C ASP A 28 -18.78 2.75 -24.94
N LEU A 29 -17.52 2.52 -25.38
CA LEU A 29 -16.88 1.21 -25.24
C LEU A 29 -16.86 0.73 -23.79
N PHE A 30 -16.47 1.61 -22.85
CA PHE A 30 -16.42 1.23 -21.44
C PHE A 30 -17.80 0.78 -20.94
N LEU A 31 -18.85 1.53 -21.27
CA LEU A 31 -20.22 1.19 -20.90
C LEU A 31 -20.69 -0.09 -21.58
N ASP A 32 -20.39 -0.28 -22.87
CA ASP A 32 -20.71 -1.49 -23.62
C ASP A 32 -20.06 -2.72 -22.98
N LEU A 33 -18.77 -2.65 -22.64
CA LEU A 33 -18.06 -3.75 -21.99
C LEU A 33 -18.60 -4.05 -20.58
N VAL A 34 -19.03 -3.02 -19.84
CA VAL A 34 -19.67 -3.20 -18.53
C VAL A 34 -21.06 -3.81 -18.67
N VAL A 35 -21.83 -3.43 -19.69
CA VAL A 35 -23.14 -4.03 -20.00
C VAL A 35 -22.98 -5.48 -20.44
N GLU A 36 -21.99 -5.76 -21.29
CA GLU A 36 -21.72 -7.08 -21.86
C GLU A 36 -21.18 -8.07 -20.82
N PHE A 37 -20.16 -7.67 -20.05
CA PHE A 37 -19.44 -8.58 -19.16
C PHE A 37 -19.77 -8.39 -17.67
N GLY A 38 -20.42 -7.30 -17.28
CA GLY A 38 -20.84 -7.03 -15.91
C GLY A 38 -19.70 -7.14 -14.90
N ARG A 39 -19.83 -8.08 -13.95
CA ARG A 39 -18.84 -8.31 -12.88
C ARG A 39 -17.62 -9.12 -13.33
N ASN A 40 -17.64 -9.66 -14.55
CA ASN A 40 -16.59 -10.53 -15.08
C ASN A 40 -15.48 -9.75 -15.79
N ILE A 41 -15.66 -8.45 -16.04
CA ILE A 41 -14.57 -7.57 -16.48
C ILE A 41 -13.94 -6.87 -15.28
N ARG A 42 -12.61 -6.88 -15.23
CA ARG A 42 -11.82 -6.19 -14.19
C ARG A 42 -10.73 -5.36 -14.83
N TRP A 43 -10.50 -4.20 -14.26
CA TRP A 43 -9.44 -3.29 -14.65
C TRP A 43 -8.87 -2.61 -13.41
N TYR A 44 -7.66 -2.07 -13.53
CA TYR A 44 -7.15 -1.09 -12.57
C TYR A 44 -7.02 0.28 -13.23
N THR A 45 -7.10 1.31 -12.39
CA THR A 45 -6.87 2.70 -12.76
C THR A 45 -6.00 3.37 -11.71
N THR A 46 -5.15 4.30 -12.15
CA THR A 46 -4.34 5.11 -11.25
C THR A 46 -5.17 6.32 -10.82
N VAL A 47 -5.77 6.26 -9.63
CA VAL A 47 -6.66 7.32 -9.10
C VAL A 47 -5.91 8.58 -8.65
N GLY A 48 -4.62 8.46 -8.33
CA GLY A 48 -3.82 9.55 -7.79
C GLY A 48 -2.33 9.28 -7.91
N ASN A 49 -1.50 10.24 -7.50
CA ASN A 49 -0.05 10.10 -7.41
C ASN A 49 0.70 9.76 -8.72
N HIS A 50 0.03 9.74 -9.87
CA HIS A 50 0.61 9.45 -11.20
C HIS A 50 1.70 10.45 -11.64
N ARG A 51 1.71 11.67 -11.09
CA ARG A 51 2.74 12.69 -11.35
C ARG A 51 3.84 12.61 -10.30
N LYS A 52 4.88 11.81 -10.55
CA LYS A 52 5.99 11.57 -9.60
C LYS A 52 6.60 12.86 -9.04
N GLN A 53 6.79 13.90 -9.86
CA GLN A 53 7.36 15.18 -9.40
C GLN A 53 6.42 15.96 -8.47
N VAL A 54 5.11 15.90 -8.72
CA VAL A 54 4.11 16.51 -7.82
C VAL A 54 4.04 15.73 -6.52
N LEU A 55 4.07 14.40 -6.59
CA LEU A 55 4.12 13.53 -5.41
C LEU A 55 5.35 13.83 -4.55
N LYS A 56 6.55 13.88 -5.15
CA LYS A 56 7.81 14.25 -4.48
C LYS A 56 7.69 15.58 -3.71
N ARG A 57 7.06 16.59 -4.32
CA ARG A 57 6.81 17.88 -3.67
C ARG A 57 5.85 17.77 -2.49
N LEU A 58 4.76 17.02 -2.62
CA LEU A 58 3.76 16.84 -1.56
C LEU A 58 4.35 16.07 -0.36
N VAL A 59 5.08 14.98 -0.60
CA VAL A 59 5.66 14.19 0.51
C VAL A 59 6.75 14.96 1.27
N LYS A 60 7.45 15.86 0.58
CA LYS A 60 8.48 16.73 1.18
C LYS A 60 7.89 17.89 1.97
N ASP A 61 6.64 18.28 1.74
CA ASP A 61 6.03 19.42 2.43
C ASP A 61 5.81 19.07 3.92
N PRO A 62 6.41 19.82 4.87
CA PRO A 62 6.26 19.54 6.29
C PRO A 62 4.81 19.71 6.78
N ARG A 63 3.95 20.39 6.03
CA ARG A 63 2.51 20.55 6.35
C ARG A 63 1.68 19.32 5.95
N SER A 64 2.24 18.42 5.15
CA SER A 64 1.57 17.18 4.77
C SER A 64 1.83 16.12 5.83
N LEU A 65 0.79 15.68 6.54
CA LEU A 65 0.87 14.50 7.39
C LEU A 65 0.74 13.26 6.50
N ILE A 66 1.81 12.47 6.39
CA ILE A 66 1.81 11.27 5.55
C ILE A 66 1.20 10.13 6.35
N THR A 67 -0.13 10.06 6.31
CA THR A 67 -0.93 9.08 7.04
C THR A 67 -2.11 8.62 6.18
N PHE A 68 -2.94 7.74 6.74
CA PHE A 68 -4.22 7.30 6.18
C PHE A 68 -4.12 6.68 4.78
N SER A 69 -3.91 5.36 4.74
CA SER A 69 -3.88 4.63 3.48
C SER A 69 -5.27 4.37 2.89
N ASP A 70 -6.38 4.58 3.61
CA ASP A 70 -7.74 4.16 3.21
C ASP A 70 -7.85 2.65 2.87
N ALA A 71 -6.86 1.86 3.29
CA ALA A 71 -6.85 0.43 3.11
C ALA A 71 -7.79 -0.23 4.12
N GLY A 72 -8.54 -1.26 3.70
CA GLY A 72 -9.46 -1.99 4.60
C GLY A 72 -10.93 -1.59 4.52
N ALA A 73 -11.28 -0.42 4.00
CA ALA A 73 -12.68 -0.02 3.80
C ALA A 73 -13.27 -0.52 2.47
N HIS A 74 -12.44 -0.57 1.43
CA HIS A 74 -12.83 -0.94 0.07
C HIS A 74 -12.07 -2.17 -0.43
N ILE A 75 -11.97 -3.21 0.42
CA ILE A 75 -11.05 -4.35 0.26
C ILE A 75 -11.11 -5.11 -1.07
N ARG A 76 -12.18 -4.96 -1.85
CA ARG A 76 -12.31 -5.55 -3.19
C ARG A 76 -11.79 -4.68 -4.34
N ASN A 77 -11.62 -3.39 -4.09
CA ASN A 77 -11.31 -2.37 -5.11
C ASN A 77 -10.02 -1.60 -4.80
N MET A 78 -9.63 -1.47 -3.53
CA MET A 78 -8.44 -0.73 -3.09
C MET A 78 -7.67 -1.48 -2.00
N ALA A 79 -6.35 -1.58 -2.19
CA ALA A 79 -5.40 -2.19 -1.26
C ALA A 79 -4.13 -1.34 -1.20
N PHE A 80 -4.20 -0.24 -0.45
CA PHE A 80 -3.08 0.69 -0.24
C PHE A 80 -2.29 0.37 1.04
N TYR A 81 -2.30 -0.90 1.48
CA TYR A 81 -1.70 -1.33 2.75
C TYR A 81 -0.20 -1.02 2.81
N ASN A 82 0.47 -1.01 1.66
CA ASN A 82 1.91 -0.79 1.55
C ASN A 82 2.32 0.68 1.36
N LEU A 83 1.46 1.66 1.69
CA LEU A 83 1.79 3.10 1.66
C LEU A 83 3.16 3.42 2.30
N PRO A 84 3.50 2.90 3.50
CA PRO A 84 4.80 3.17 4.11
C PRO A 84 5.97 2.66 3.25
N LEU A 85 5.87 1.44 2.70
CA LEU A 85 6.91 0.87 1.85
C LEU A 85 7.05 1.64 0.53
N ARG A 86 5.93 2.11 -0.05
CA ARG A 86 5.96 2.95 -1.26
C ARG A 86 6.61 4.30 -1.00
N MET A 87 6.38 4.92 0.16
CA MET A 87 7.07 6.15 0.55
C MET A 87 8.58 5.92 0.72
N LEU A 88 8.97 4.85 1.42
CA LEU A 88 10.39 4.51 1.61
C LEU A 88 11.08 4.21 0.27
N LYS A 89 10.44 3.46 -0.63
CA LYS A 89 10.92 3.23 -2.00
C LYS A 89 11.09 4.54 -2.77
N LEU A 90 10.11 5.45 -2.71
CA LEU A 90 10.21 6.76 -3.39
C LEU A 90 11.41 7.58 -2.91
N VAL A 91 11.67 7.57 -1.60
CA VAL A 91 12.83 8.27 -1.00
C VAL A 91 14.13 7.57 -1.41
N HIS A 92 14.19 6.24 -1.32
CA HIS A 92 15.34 5.45 -1.72
C HIS A 92 15.72 5.67 -3.19
N GLU A 93 14.74 5.62 -4.11
CA GLU A 93 14.94 5.93 -5.52
C GLU A 93 15.46 7.36 -5.71
N SER A 94 14.91 8.34 -5.01
CA SER A 94 15.36 9.73 -5.14
C SER A 94 16.82 9.93 -4.71
N ILE A 95 17.28 9.19 -3.71
CA ILE A 95 18.68 9.19 -3.27
C ILE A 95 19.57 8.56 -4.35
N ASN A 96 19.18 7.40 -4.89
CA ASN A 96 19.93 6.71 -5.94
C ASN A 96 20.00 7.52 -7.24
N ASP A 97 18.94 8.28 -7.56
CA ASP A 97 18.87 9.17 -8.72
C ASP A 97 19.72 10.45 -8.55
N GLY A 98 20.30 10.70 -7.37
CA GLY A 98 21.09 11.90 -7.07
C GLY A 98 20.28 13.18 -6.81
N ASP A 99 18.95 13.06 -6.66
CA ASP A 99 18.02 14.15 -6.34
C ASP A 99 17.17 13.78 -5.10
N PRO A 100 17.79 13.69 -3.91
CA PRO A 100 17.13 13.22 -2.71
C PRO A 100 16.04 14.18 -2.25
N ILE A 101 14.81 13.67 -2.06
CA ILE A 101 13.70 14.48 -1.54
C ILE A 101 13.79 14.69 -0.02
N MET A 102 14.34 13.70 0.69
CA MET A 102 14.68 13.71 2.11
C MET A 102 15.64 12.54 2.40
N THR A 103 16.18 12.48 3.62
CA THR A 103 16.94 11.32 4.11
C THR A 103 16.04 10.14 4.46
N THR A 104 16.58 8.93 4.53
CA THR A 104 15.81 7.74 4.95
C THR A 104 15.30 7.88 6.38
N GLU A 105 16.09 8.46 7.29
CA GLU A 105 15.75 8.71 8.68
C GLU A 105 14.57 9.69 8.79
N GLN A 106 14.57 10.75 7.99
CA GLN A 106 13.43 11.67 7.89
C GLN A 106 12.18 10.95 7.39
N ALA A 107 12.30 10.09 6.36
CA ALA A 107 11.19 9.33 5.83
C ALA A 107 10.59 8.37 6.88
N VAL A 108 11.44 7.67 7.64
CA VAL A 108 11.01 6.84 8.77
C VAL A 108 10.28 7.69 9.81
N HIS A 109 10.83 8.84 10.19
CA HIS A 109 10.17 9.74 11.15
C HIS A 109 8.80 10.23 10.66
N ARG A 110 8.67 10.61 9.38
CA ARG A 110 7.39 11.00 8.76
C ARG A 110 6.33 9.90 8.82
N LEU A 111 6.75 8.63 8.78
CA LEU A 111 5.88 7.44 8.84
C LEU A 111 5.62 6.95 10.26
N THR A 112 6.29 7.54 11.27
CA THR A 112 6.25 7.06 12.66
C THR A 112 6.07 8.23 13.62
N GLY A 113 7.15 8.83 14.11
CA GLY A 113 7.15 9.87 15.14
C GLY A 113 6.34 11.12 14.77
N ASP A 114 6.33 11.55 13.50
CA ASP A 114 5.54 12.72 13.03
C ASP A 114 4.04 12.48 13.23
N GLN A 115 3.56 11.28 12.89
CA GLN A 115 2.16 10.88 13.12
C GLN A 115 1.86 10.73 14.61
N ALA A 116 2.76 10.08 15.35
CA ALA A 116 2.58 9.89 16.79
C ALA A 116 2.49 11.24 17.53
N ASP A 117 3.35 12.19 17.18
CA ASP A 117 3.33 13.55 17.73
C ASP A 117 2.05 14.30 17.36
N TRP A 118 1.58 14.18 16.11
CA TRP A 118 0.34 14.82 15.67
C TRP A 118 -0.90 14.26 16.37
N PHE A 119 -0.99 12.94 16.54
CA PHE A 119 -2.12 12.27 17.20
C PHE A 119 -2.00 12.24 18.73
N GLY A 120 -0.87 12.67 19.31
CA GLY A 120 -0.62 12.62 20.75
C GLY A 120 -0.45 11.19 21.30
N VAL A 121 0.04 10.27 20.47
CA VAL A 121 0.24 8.86 20.80
C VAL A 121 1.66 8.64 21.29
N ASP A 122 1.79 7.92 22.40
CA ASP A 122 3.09 7.54 22.98
C ASP A 122 3.74 6.37 22.22
N ALA A 123 4.12 6.61 20.97
CA ALA A 123 4.66 5.62 20.02
C ALA A 123 5.54 6.28 18.94
N GLY A 124 5.97 5.48 17.95
CA GLY A 124 6.62 5.97 16.73
C GLY A 124 8.07 6.41 16.89
N LYS A 125 8.69 6.15 18.04
CA LYS A 125 10.07 6.47 18.38
C LYS A 125 10.71 5.25 19.04
N ILE A 126 12.04 5.14 18.95
CA ILE A 126 12.81 4.07 19.59
C ILE A 126 13.68 4.72 20.67
N ARG A 127 13.28 4.56 21.93
CA ARG A 127 13.95 5.09 23.12
C ARG A 127 13.78 4.12 24.27
N GLU A 128 14.69 4.17 25.23
CA GLU A 128 14.54 3.40 26.47
C GLU A 128 13.24 3.83 27.19
N GLY A 129 12.42 2.85 27.55
CA GLY A 129 11.12 3.07 28.21
C GLY A 129 9.92 3.20 27.27
N ASP A 130 10.14 3.43 25.96
CA ASP A 130 9.05 3.46 24.98
C ASP A 130 8.50 2.04 24.74
N ARG A 131 7.29 1.98 24.17
CA ARG A 131 6.73 0.71 23.68
C ARG A 131 7.64 0.08 22.61
N ALA A 132 7.76 -1.24 22.62
CA ALA A 132 8.52 -1.99 21.64
C ALA A 132 7.69 -2.31 20.38
N ASP A 133 7.20 -1.26 19.71
CA ASP A 133 6.61 -1.33 18.37
C ASP A 133 7.72 -1.12 17.33
N VAL A 134 8.18 -2.22 16.73
CA VAL A 134 9.38 -2.23 15.87
C VAL A 134 9.10 -2.99 14.59
N VAL A 135 9.61 -2.47 13.48
CA VAL A 135 9.66 -3.20 12.21
C VAL A 135 11.10 -3.26 11.71
N VAL A 136 11.51 -4.43 11.25
CA VAL A 136 12.79 -4.64 10.55
C VAL A 136 12.49 -4.75 9.06
N ILE A 137 13.11 -3.87 8.28
CA ILE A 137 12.91 -3.77 6.83
C ILE A 137 14.24 -4.04 6.12
N ASP A 138 14.21 -4.84 5.05
CA ASP A 138 15.31 -5.00 4.11
C ASP A 138 15.14 -4.06 2.90
N PRO A 139 15.95 -2.99 2.78
CA PRO A 139 15.85 -2.04 1.68
C PRO A 139 16.19 -2.64 0.31
N ALA A 140 16.90 -3.78 0.24
CA ALA A 140 17.24 -4.41 -1.04
C ALA A 140 15.99 -4.80 -1.84
N GLY A 141 14.90 -5.07 -1.14
CA GLY A 141 13.62 -5.37 -1.77
C GLY A 141 12.94 -4.16 -2.43
N PHE A 142 13.39 -2.91 -2.23
CA PHE A 142 12.80 -1.76 -2.92
C PHE A 142 13.03 -1.74 -4.43
N ASN A 143 13.86 -2.62 -4.99
CA ASN A 143 14.02 -2.77 -6.43
C ASN A 143 12.82 -3.45 -7.11
N GLN A 144 11.95 -4.11 -6.35
CA GLN A 144 10.77 -4.78 -6.90
C GLN A 144 9.65 -3.81 -7.26
N ASP A 145 8.66 -4.29 -8.01
CA ASP A 145 7.42 -3.58 -8.25
C ASP A 145 6.45 -3.75 -7.06
N LEU A 146 6.21 -2.67 -6.32
CA LEU A 146 5.31 -2.67 -5.16
C LEU A 146 3.84 -2.43 -5.54
N GLU A 147 3.53 -2.29 -6.83
CA GLU A 147 2.21 -1.96 -7.36
C GLU A 147 1.47 -3.20 -7.89
N GLN A 148 2.10 -4.37 -7.83
CA GLN A 148 1.51 -5.62 -8.27
C GLN A 148 0.20 -5.92 -7.55
N VAL A 149 -0.79 -6.34 -8.33
CA VAL A 149 -2.13 -6.69 -7.85
C VAL A 149 -2.10 -8.13 -7.36
N HIS A 150 -2.41 -8.32 -6.08
CA HIS A 150 -2.55 -9.64 -5.49
C HIS A 150 -3.96 -9.82 -4.89
N TRP A 151 -4.45 -11.05 -4.99
CA TRP A 151 -5.69 -11.49 -4.36
C TRP A 151 -5.37 -12.38 -3.17
N GLY A 152 -6.17 -12.24 -2.11
CA GLY A 152 -6.14 -13.13 -0.96
C GLY A 152 -7.56 -13.49 -0.55
N GLU A 153 -7.72 -14.69 -0.01
CA GLU A 153 -8.97 -15.12 0.60
C GLU A 153 -9.28 -14.26 1.83
N MET A 154 -10.55 -13.94 2.01
CA MET A 154 -11.04 -13.24 3.19
C MET A 154 -11.48 -14.27 4.23
N GLU A 155 -10.78 -14.33 5.36
CA GLU A 155 -11.12 -15.26 6.44
C GLU A 155 -12.58 -15.08 6.87
N ASN A 156 -13.31 -16.20 7.05
CA ASN A 156 -14.74 -16.28 7.38
C ASN A 156 -15.72 -15.88 6.26
N PHE A 157 -15.24 -15.55 5.05
CA PHE A 157 -16.09 -15.21 3.91
C PHE A 157 -15.67 -15.99 2.66
N ASP A 158 -16.63 -16.39 1.84
CA ASP A 158 -16.38 -16.97 0.51
C ASP A 158 -16.12 -15.86 -0.51
N LEU A 159 -15.12 -15.03 -0.24
CA LEU A 159 -14.81 -13.82 -1.01
C LEU A 159 -13.30 -13.57 -1.07
N GLN A 160 -12.85 -13.16 -2.25
CA GLN A 160 -11.51 -12.63 -2.43
C GLN A 160 -11.44 -11.14 -2.18
N ARG A 161 -10.32 -10.70 -1.62
CA ARG A 161 -9.96 -9.30 -1.41
C ARG A 161 -8.61 -8.98 -2.04
N LEU A 162 -8.41 -7.71 -2.37
CA LEU A 162 -7.10 -7.20 -2.74
C LEU A 162 -6.18 -7.15 -1.53
N VAL A 163 -4.92 -7.49 -1.76
CA VAL A 163 -3.84 -7.43 -0.79
C VAL A 163 -2.57 -6.91 -1.47
N ASN A 164 -1.62 -6.41 -0.68
CA ASN A 164 -0.25 -6.21 -1.16
C ASN A 164 0.62 -7.38 -0.70
N ARG A 165 1.54 -7.81 -1.56
CA ARG A 165 2.59 -8.77 -1.24
C ARG A 165 3.91 -8.15 -1.65
N ASN A 166 4.81 -7.98 -0.69
CA ASN A 166 6.11 -7.34 -0.88
C ASN A 166 7.18 -8.24 -0.25
N PRO A 167 7.41 -9.43 -0.85
CA PRO A 167 8.25 -10.44 -0.27
C PRO A 167 9.67 -9.95 -0.04
N GLY A 168 10.27 -10.42 1.04
CA GLY A 168 11.61 -10.09 1.49
C GLY A 168 11.77 -8.70 2.11
N ILE A 169 10.79 -7.78 1.99
CA ILE A 169 10.94 -6.41 2.52
C ILE A 169 10.73 -6.36 4.03
N VAL A 170 9.62 -6.91 4.53
CA VAL A 170 9.29 -6.85 5.96
C VAL A 170 9.78 -8.14 6.62
N LYS A 171 10.89 -8.04 7.35
CA LYS A 171 11.57 -9.17 8.00
C LYS A 171 10.94 -9.54 9.32
N THR A 172 10.74 -8.55 10.18
CA THR A 172 10.23 -8.79 11.53
C THR A 172 9.30 -7.66 11.92
N VAL A 173 8.18 -7.99 12.56
CA VAL A 173 7.27 -7.02 13.18
C VAL A 173 7.09 -7.40 14.65
N LEU A 174 7.46 -6.48 15.52
CA LEU A 174 7.17 -6.51 16.95
C LEU A 174 6.06 -5.50 17.23
N ILE A 175 5.05 -5.93 17.98
CA ILE A 175 4.02 -5.04 18.52
C ILE A 175 4.04 -5.21 20.03
N ASN A 176 4.30 -4.13 20.74
CA ASN A 176 4.45 -4.11 22.20
C ASN A 176 5.44 -5.18 22.70
N GLY A 177 6.54 -5.36 21.97
CA GLY A 177 7.61 -6.32 22.28
C GLY A 177 7.29 -7.78 21.93
N ARG A 178 6.10 -8.07 21.38
CA ARG A 178 5.71 -9.42 20.96
C ARG A 178 5.92 -9.61 19.46
N LEU A 179 6.48 -10.76 19.09
CA LEU A 179 6.66 -11.17 17.70
C LEU A 179 5.30 -11.39 17.03
N ALA A 180 4.99 -10.54 16.05
CA ALA A 180 3.76 -10.61 15.26
C ALA A 180 4.01 -11.24 13.88
N VAL A 181 5.12 -10.87 13.23
CA VAL A 181 5.57 -11.41 11.94
C VAL A 181 7.05 -11.69 12.01
N ASP A 182 7.49 -12.83 11.47
CA ASP A 182 8.89 -13.18 11.27
C ASP A 182 9.06 -13.86 9.91
N ASP A 183 9.93 -13.32 9.06
CA ASP A 183 10.18 -13.75 7.68
C ASP A 183 8.89 -14.13 6.91
N GLU A 184 7.94 -13.19 6.87
CA GLU A 184 6.62 -13.30 6.21
C GLU A 184 5.60 -14.23 6.88
N GLU A 185 5.98 -14.95 7.94
CA GLU A 185 5.07 -15.80 8.70
C GLU A 185 4.47 -15.06 9.90
N PHE A 186 3.16 -15.21 10.10
CA PHE A 186 2.52 -14.70 11.31
C PHE A 186 2.84 -15.61 12.48
N SER A 187 3.17 -14.99 13.63
CA SER A 187 3.28 -15.74 14.88
C SER A 187 1.95 -16.45 15.19
N PRO A 188 1.95 -17.72 15.64
CA PRO A 188 0.72 -18.46 15.96
C PRO A 188 -0.19 -17.78 17.00
N SER A 189 0.38 -16.94 17.87
CA SER A 189 -0.36 -16.17 18.88
C SER A 189 -0.92 -14.84 18.36
N PHE A 190 -0.46 -14.36 17.19
CA PHE A 190 -0.89 -13.08 16.64
C PHE A 190 -2.38 -13.13 16.25
N GLY A 191 -3.16 -12.15 16.73
CA GLY A 191 -4.62 -12.11 16.54
C GLY A 191 -5.41 -13.10 17.40
N ARG A 192 -4.74 -13.91 18.23
CA ARG A 192 -5.37 -14.91 19.12
C ARG A 192 -5.14 -14.61 20.61
N GLU A 193 -3.97 -14.07 20.94
CA GLU A 193 -3.63 -13.66 22.30
C GLU A 193 -3.67 -12.14 22.47
N MET A 194 -3.96 -11.72 23.70
CA MET A 194 -3.85 -10.32 24.12
C MET A 194 -2.37 -9.89 24.26
N GLY A 195 -2.13 -8.58 24.31
CA GLY A 195 -0.82 -8.00 24.58
C GLY A 195 -0.05 -7.52 23.36
N TYR A 196 -0.56 -7.76 22.14
CA TYR A 196 -0.09 -7.10 20.91
C TYR A 196 -0.61 -5.66 20.85
N GLY A 197 -1.85 -5.49 20.38
CA GLY A 197 -2.52 -4.19 20.33
C GLY A 197 -3.25 -3.86 21.63
N GLN A 198 -3.42 -2.57 21.88
CA GLN A 198 -4.27 -2.06 22.95
C GLN A 198 -5.01 -0.81 22.46
N PHE A 199 -6.17 -0.53 23.06
CA PHE A 199 -6.86 0.73 22.85
C PHE A 199 -6.01 1.88 23.37
N ILE A 200 -5.83 2.92 22.56
CA ILE A 200 -5.09 4.13 22.93
C ILE A 200 -6.13 5.22 23.22
N PRO A 201 -6.41 5.54 24.50
CA PRO A 201 -7.34 6.61 24.82
C PRO A 201 -6.78 7.95 24.36
N ALA A 202 -7.67 8.86 23.95
CA ALA A 202 -7.30 10.25 23.75
C ALA A 202 -6.81 10.85 25.07
N ARG A 203 -5.83 11.76 24.97
CA ARG A 203 -5.31 12.53 26.11
C ARG A 203 -6.15 13.77 26.36
#